data_AF-A0A0M3R8S7-F1
#
_entry.id   AF-A0A0M3R8S7-F1
#
_cell.length_a   1.000
_cell.length_b   1.000
_cell.length_c   1.000
_cell.angle_alpha   90.00
_cell.angle_beta   90.00
_cell.angle_gamma   90.00
#
_symmetry.space_group_name_H-M   'P 1'
#
loop_
_entity.id
_entity.type
_entity.pdbx_description
1 polymer ?
#
loop_
_entity_poly.entity_id
_entity_poly.type
_entity_poly.pdbx_seq_one_letter_code
_entity_poly.pdbx_strand_id
1 'polypeptide(L)'
;MPIWKSKLPFLILRIIFAISTLIFAVRSFFISYDVLNSMFMMFSLGLLFVVQSIELYVTKKRKYFILTIFTSLFLMCVGIIALFTHLKII
;
A
#
# COMPACT_ATOMS: atom_id res chain seq x y z
N MET A 1 28.45 2.45 -5.23
CA MET A 1 27.77 3.32 -4.24
C MET A 1 26.30 2.90 -4.19
N PRO A 2 25.75 2.48 -3.05
CA PRO A 2 24.44 1.87 -3.05
C PRO A 2 23.39 2.97 -3.27
N ILE A 3 22.74 2.95 -4.43
CA ILE A 3 21.61 3.80 -4.83
C ILE A 3 20.51 3.84 -3.74
N TRP A 4 20.46 2.80 -2.91
CA TRP A 4 19.64 2.64 -1.71
C TRP A 4 19.88 3.67 -0.59
N LYS A 5 21.01 4.38 -0.57
CA LYS A 5 21.25 5.48 0.40
C LYS A 5 20.54 6.78 0.02
N SER A 6 20.12 6.91 -1.23
CA SER A 6 19.38 8.07 -1.69
C SER A 6 17.89 7.88 -1.36
N LYS A 7 17.24 8.91 -0.81
CA LYS A 7 15.79 8.90 -0.53
C LYS A 7 14.92 8.98 -1.80
N LEU A 8 15.55 9.32 -2.94
CA LEU A 8 14.90 9.52 -4.23
C LEU A 8 14.06 8.32 -4.74
N PRO A 9 14.58 7.08 -4.80
CA PRO A 9 13.80 5.93 -5.25
C PRO A 9 12.54 5.67 -4.40
N PHE A 10 12.65 5.79 -3.07
CA PHE A 10 11.51 5.62 -2.16
C PHE A 10 10.44 6.69 -2.36
N LEU A 11 10.87 7.92 -2.63
CA LEU A 11 9.98 9.05 -2.90
C LEU A 11 9.23 8.86 -4.22
N ILE A 12 9.90 8.40 -5.27
CA ILE A 12 9.28 8.08 -6.56
C ILE A 12 8.25 6.95 -6.39
N LEU A 13 8.61 5.87 -5.70
CA LEU A 13 7.70 4.76 -5.40
C LEU A 13 6.47 5.24 -4.61
N ARG A 14 6.65 6.08 -3.58
CA ARG A 14 5.52 6.68 -2.83
C ARG A 14 4.61 7.51 -3.73
N ILE A 15 5.17 8.32 -4.62
CA ILE A 15 4.37 9.14 -5.54
C ILE A 15 3.56 8.26 -6.48
N ILE A 16 4.19 7.25 -7.10
CA ILE A 16 3.50 6.33 -8.00
C ILE A 16 2.36 5.62 -7.27
N PHE A 17 2.63 5.05 -6.09
CA PHE A 17 1.59 4.38 -5.29
C PHE A 17 0.51 5.34 -4.78
N ALA A 18 0.85 6.58 -4.43
CA ALA A 18 -0.14 7.57 -4.02
C ALA A 18 -1.07 7.94 -5.18
N ILE A 19 -0.52 8.16 -6.37
CA ILE A 19 -1.28 8.45 -7.59
C ILE A 19 -2.18 7.26 -7.94
N SER A 20 -1.67 6.03 -7.92
CA SER A 20 -2.51 4.85 -8.20
C SER A 20 -3.63 4.70 -7.18
N THR A 21 -3.34 4.87 -5.89
CA THR A 21 -4.36 4.80 -4.83
C THR A 21 -5.44 5.85 -5.03
N LEU A 22 -5.06 7.08 -5.42
CA LEU A 22 -6.01 8.17 -5.67
C LEU A 22 -6.88 7.89 -6.90
N ILE A 23 -6.30 7.37 -7.99
CA ILE A 23 -7.05 6.96 -9.18
C ILE A 23 -8.08 5.89 -8.83
N PHE A 24 -7.68 4.85 -8.09
CA PHE A 24 -8.60 3.80 -7.66
C PHE A 24 -9.67 4.31 -6.70
N ALA A 25 -9.33 5.23 -5.78
CA ALA A 25 -10.28 5.85 -4.87
C ALA A 25 -11.35 6.66 -5.62
N VAL A 26 -10.92 7.51 -6.56
CA VAL A 26 -11.82 8.30 -7.40
C VAL A 26 -12.71 7.36 -8.21
N ARG A 27 -12.13 6.34 -8.85
CA ARG A 27 -12.89 5.38 -9.66
C ARG A 27 -13.92 4.59 -8.82
N SER A 28 -13.56 4.20 -7.60
CA SER A 28 -14.48 3.55 -6.66
C SER A 28 -15.61 4.48 -6.20
N PHE A 29 -15.38 5.79 -6.15
CA PHE A 29 -16.39 6.76 -5.76
C PHE A 29 -17.44 6.97 -6.87
N PHE A 30 -16.98 7.00 -8.13
CA PHE A 30 -17.86 7.13 -9.30
C PHE A 30 -18.58 5.82 -9.68
N ILE A 31 -17.99 4.67 -9.36
CA ILE A 31 -18.55 3.34 -9.63
C ILE A 31 -18.78 2.64 -8.30
N SER A 32 -19.95 2.92 -7.68
CA SER A 32 -20.26 2.57 -6.28
C SER A 32 -20.28 1.07 -5.93
N TYR A 33 -19.98 0.16 -6.87
CA TYR A 33 -19.98 -1.28 -6.65
C TYR A 33 -18.74 -2.01 -7.20
N ASP A 34 -17.69 -1.27 -7.59
CA ASP A 34 -16.47 -1.92 -8.09
C ASP A 34 -15.56 -2.35 -6.92
N VAL A 35 -15.95 -3.47 -6.32
CA VAL A 35 -15.23 -4.15 -5.25
C VAL A 35 -13.77 -4.40 -5.66
N LEU A 36 -13.51 -4.68 -6.94
CA LEU A 36 -12.17 -4.89 -7.49
C LEU A 36 -11.31 -3.61 -7.40
N ASN A 37 -11.87 -2.44 -7.71
CA ASN A 37 -11.13 -1.17 -7.57
C ASN A 37 -10.84 -0.85 -6.09
N SER A 38 -11.80 -1.12 -5.19
CA SER A 38 -11.57 -0.94 -3.76
C SER A 38 -10.46 -1.85 -3.22
N MET A 39 -10.31 -3.06 -3.78
CA MET A 39 -9.21 -3.99 -3.48
C MET A 39 -7.88 -3.48 -3.97
N PHE A 40 -7.78 -3.07 -5.24
CA PHE A 40 -6.55 -2.51 -5.79
C PHE A 40 -6.12 -1.25 -5.03
N MET A 41 -7.08 -0.44 -4.57
CA MET A 41 -6.83 0.68 -3.68
C MET A 41 -6.19 0.23 -2.37
N MET A 42 -6.82 -0.69 -1.62
CA MET A 42 -6.27 -1.18 -0.34
C MET A 42 -4.90 -1.85 -0.49
N PHE A 43 -4.71 -2.61 -1.57
CA PHE A 43 -3.45 -3.27 -1.88
C PHE A 43 -2.32 -2.25 -2.19
N SER A 44 -2.62 -1.24 -3.02
CA SER A 44 -1.71 -0.13 -3.32
C SER A 44 -1.34 0.66 -2.07
N LEU A 45 -2.30 0.88 -1.17
CA LEU A 45 -2.09 1.55 0.11
C LEU A 45 -1.20 0.70 1.05
N GLY A 46 -1.42 -0.62 1.09
CA GLY A 46 -0.58 -1.58 1.81
C GLY A 46 0.88 -1.56 1.33
N LEU A 47 1.09 -1.54 0.00
CA LEU A 47 2.42 -1.42 -0.61
C LEU A 47 3.12 -0.09 -0.28
N LEU A 48 2.37 1.01 -0.20
CA LEU A 48 2.91 2.31 0.23
C LEU A 48 3.50 2.23 1.64
N PHE A 49 2.82 1.54 2.57
CA PHE A 49 3.34 1.27 3.91
C PHE A 49 4.53 0.29 3.91
N VAL A 50 4.60 -0.68 2.98
CA VAL A 50 5.80 -1.52 2.80
C VAL A 50 6.99 -0.66 2.40
N VAL A 51 6.84 0.20 1.38
CA VAL A 51 7.90 1.11 0.91
C VAL A 51 8.37 2.02 2.05
N GLN A 52 7.44 2.56 2.83
CA GLN A 52 7.75 3.37 4.01
C GLN A 52 8.49 2.58 5.09
N SER A 53 8.11 1.31 5.31
CA SER A 53 8.81 0.42 6.24
C SER A 53 10.25 0.17 5.79
N ILE A 54 10.46 -0.13 4.51
CA ILE A 54 11.81 -0.32 3.93
C ILE A 54 12.64 0.97 4.06
N GLU A 55 12.05 2.14 3.80
CA GLU A 55 12.73 3.44 3.98
C GLU A 55 13.16 3.66 5.45
N LEU A 56 12.28 3.37 6.41
CA LEU A 56 12.58 3.47 7.84
C LEU A 56 13.68 2.48 8.28
N TYR A 57 13.69 1.27 7.71
CA TYR A 57 14.73 0.27 7.92
C TYR A 57 16.10 0.78 7.43
N VAL A 58 16.16 1.28 6.19
CA VAL A 58 17.39 1.79 5.57
C VAL A 58 17.91 3.05 6.29
N THR A 59 17.00 3.93 6.71
CA THR A 59 17.34 5.21 7.37
C THR A 59 17.63 5.05 8.87
N LYS A 60 17.56 3.82 9.42
CA LYS A 60 17.74 3.48 10.85
C LYS A 60 16.80 4.22 11.82
N LYS A 61 15.75 4.89 11.33
CA LYS A 61 14.77 5.61 12.17
C LYS A 61 13.65 4.65 12.58
N ARG A 62 13.83 3.98 13.72
CA ARG A 62 12.94 2.87 14.15
C ARG A 62 11.66 3.29 14.87
N LYS A 63 11.44 4.58 15.14
CA LYS A 63 10.39 5.07 16.07
C LYS A 63 8.97 4.61 15.73
N TYR A 64 8.68 4.33 14.45
CA TYR A 64 7.37 3.85 13.97
C TYR A 64 7.45 2.62 13.06
N PHE A 65 8.62 1.96 12.97
CA PHE A 65 8.86 0.89 12.00
C PHE A 65 7.93 -0.32 12.21
N ILE A 66 7.80 -0.78 13.45
CA ILE A 66 6.94 -1.93 13.80
C ILE A 66 5.47 -1.62 13.52
N LEU A 67 5.01 -0.43 13.89
CA LEU A 67 3.63 0.00 13.61
C LEU A 67 3.35 0.04 12.10
N THR A 68 4.31 0.53 11.31
CA THR A 68 4.18 0.64 9.85
C THR A 68 4.08 -0.75 9.19
N ILE A 69 4.84 -1.72 9.69
CA ILE A 69 4.75 -3.13 9.24
C ILE A 69 3.41 -3.74 9.61
N PHE A 70 2.95 -3.58 10.86
CA PHE A 70 1.66 -4.09 11.30
C PHE A 70 0.50 -3.50 10.49
N THR A 71 0.51 -2.19 10.25
CA THR A 71 -0.51 -1.53 9.41
C THR A 71 -0.48 -2.04 7.97
N SER A 72 0.71 -2.23 7.40
CA SER A 72 0.86 -2.78 6.05
C SER A 72 0.29 -4.20 5.93
N LEU A 73 0.67 -5.08 6.86
CA LEU A 73 0.16 -6.46 6.94
C LEU A 73 -1.35 -6.48 7.09
N PHE A 74 -1.88 -5.66 8.00
CA PHE A 74 -3.32 -5.57 8.24
C PHE A 74 -4.06 -5.14 6.97
N LEU A 75 -3.61 -4.08 6.29
CA LEU A 75 -4.23 -3.60 5.04
C LEU A 75 -4.17 -4.64 3.91
N MET A 76 -3.04 -5.34 3.76
CA MET A 76 -2.91 -6.41 2.78
C MET A 76 -3.84 -7.59 3.11
N CYS A 77 -3.91 -8.02 4.37
CA CYS A 77 -4.81 -9.09 4.81
C CYS A 77 -6.28 -8.74 4.57
N VAL A 78 -6.70 -7.52 4.90
CA VAL A 78 -8.06 -7.05 4.63
C VAL A 78 -8.35 -7.05 3.12
N GLY A 79 -7.40 -6.62 2.30
CA GLY A 79 -7.52 -6.68 0.84
C GLY A 79 -7.67 -8.12 0.31
N ILE A 80 -6.91 -9.07 0.86
CA ILE A 80 -6.99 -10.49 0.48
C ILE A 80 -8.32 -11.12 0.93
N ILE A 81 -8.75 -10.88 2.16
CA ILE A 81 -10.02 -11.41 2.69
C ILE A 81 -11.19 -10.89 1.85
N ALA A 82 -11.19 -9.59 1.53
CA ALA A 82 -12.17 -9.02 0.63
C ALA A 82 -12.18 -9.77 -0.71
N LEU A 83 -11.01 -10.09 -1.28
CA LEU A 83 -10.88 -10.78 -2.56
C LEU A 83 -11.46 -12.19 -2.51
N PHE A 84 -11.20 -12.91 -1.43
CA PHE A 84 -11.81 -14.21 -1.17
C PHE A 84 -13.34 -14.14 -1.09
N THR A 85 -13.89 -13.13 -0.39
CA THR A 85 -15.35 -12.94 -0.30
C THR A 85 -15.99 -12.60 -1.65
N HIS A 86 -15.31 -11.81 -2.49
CA HIS A 86 -15.82 -11.48 -3.83
C HIS A 86 -15.77 -12.67 -4.79
N LEU A 87 -14.72 -13.49 -4.71
CA LEU A 87 -14.61 -14.72 -5.49
C LEU A 87 -15.53 -15.85 -5.01
N LYS A 88 -16.29 -15.66 -3.92
CA LYS A 88 -17.15 -16.70 -3.29
C LYS A 88 -16.41 -18.02 -3.04
N ILE A 89 -15.13 -17.93 -2.69
CA ILE A 89 -14.30 -19.12 -2.36
C ILE A 89 -14.48 -19.53 -0.89
N ILE A 90 -15.15 -18.70 -0.10
CA ILE A 90 -15.58 -18.92 1.29
C ILE A 90 -17.08 -18.59 1.35
#